data_AF-A0A8T4DQP5-F1
#
_entry.id   AF-A0A8T4DQP5-F1
#
_cell.length_a   1.000
_cell.length_b   1.000
_cell.length_c   1.000
_cell.angle_alpha   90.00
_cell.angle_beta   90.00
_cell.angle_gamma   90.00
#
_symmetry.space_group_name_H-M   'P 1'
#
loop_
_entity.id
_entity.type
_entity.pdbx_description
1 polymer ?
#
loop_
_entity_poly.entity_id
_entity_poly.type
_entity_poly.pdbx_seq_one_letter_code
_entity_poly.pdbx_strand_id
1 'polypeptide(L)'
;MASFTAQMLVGDSDPYHGGINPTHYLFLSENSRPAWILVPQNIFDNKKVEKGKITWIPNLDSMLEDAFLMIAIYIIKDKEIVNLTKKYFTNSEENWVELYEDISIDDRFHLYEKCRQLKSDIRIVITVLDESSIKGHLKITKKYRFNITICKQQKRNQTTSNKKDFINDHKIH
;
A
#
# COMPACT_ATOMS: atom_id res chain seq x y z
N MET A 1 -5.78 18.84 -5.35
CA MET A 1 -4.96 18.01 -6.25
C MET A 1 -4.57 16.75 -5.49
N ALA A 2 -4.94 15.56 -5.94
CA ALA A 2 -4.66 14.28 -5.25
C ALA A 2 -3.15 14.04 -5.15
N SER A 3 -2.60 14.07 -3.93
CA SER A 3 -1.22 13.67 -3.67
C SER A 3 -1.20 12.22 -3.21
N PHE A 4 -0.37 11.40 -3.86
CA PHE A 4 -0.09 10.05 -3.40
C PHE A 4 1.08 10.07 -2.43
N THR A 5 0.90 9.45 -1.28
CA THR A 5 1.81 9.51 -0.14
C THR A 5 2.33 8.12 0.26
N ALA A 6 1.67 7.06 -0.21
CA ALA A 6 2.21 5.71 -0.12
C ALA A 6 1.79 4.85 -1.32
N GLN A 7 2.56 3.80 -1.57
CA GLN A 7 2.29 2.78 -2.58
C GLN A 7 2.56 1.39 -2.00
N MET A 8 1.79 0.39 -2.42
CA MET A 8 2.10 -1.02 -2.17
C MET A 8 2.17 -1.79 -3.49
N LEU A 9 3.23 -2.56 -3.66
CA LEU A 9 3.32 -3.60 -4.68
C LEU A 9 2.92 -4.92 -4.05
N VAL A 10 2.02 -5.65 -4.70
CA VAL A 10 1.50 -6.92 -4.19
C VAL A 10 1.59 -7.99 -5.27
N GLY A 11 2.20 -9.12 -4.95
CA GLY A 11 2.38 -10.23 -5.89
C GLY A 11 3.35 -11.27 -5.36
N ASP A 12 3.96 -12.03 -6.27
CA ASP A 12 4.85 -13.13 -5.90
C ASP A 12 6.30 -12.64 -5.72
N SER A 13 7.05 -13.32 -4.87
CA SER A 13 8.50 -13.10 -4.78
C SER A 13 9.18 -13.57 -6.07
N ASP A 14 10.14 -12.81 -6.59
CA ASP A 14 11.03 -13.31 -7.65
C ASP A 14 12.05 -14.28 -7.01
N PRO A 15 12.03 -15.57 -7.38
CA PRO A 15 12.90 -16.57 -6.77
C PRO A 15 14.39 -16.40 -7.13
N TYR A 16 14.72 -15.63 -8.17
CA TYR A 16 16.09 -15.56 -8.69
C TYR A 16 16.83 -14.27 -8.33
N HIS A 17 16.14 -13.13 -8.34
CA HIS A 17 16.80 -11.82 -8.21
C HIS A 17 16.36 -11.01 -6.99
N GLY A 18 15.61 -11.63 -6.07
CA GLY A 18 15.14 -10.97 -4.84
C GLY A 18 14.13 -9.84 -5.09
N GLY A 19 13.62 -9.73 -6.31
CA GLY A 19 12.59 -8.78 -6.72
C GLY A 19 11.18 -9.23 -6.34
N ILE A 20 10.20 -8.56 -6.95
CA ILE A 20 8.77 -8.88 -6.85
C ILE A 20 8.19 -8.94 -8.26
N ASN A 21 7.29 -9.90 -8.49
CA ASN A 21 6.43 -10.00 -9.66
C ASN A 21 5.04 -9.47 -9.29
N PRO A 22 4.83 -8.13 -9.33
CA PRO A 22 3.59 -7.52 -8.88
C PRO A 22 2.44 -7.88 -9.82
N THR A 23 1.31 -8.25 -9.24
CA THR A 23 0.03 -8.44 -9.95
C THR A 23 -0.96 -7.31 -9.66
N HIS A 24 -0.74 -6.59 -8.56
CA HIS A 24 -1.61 -5.53 -8.08
C HIS A 24 -0.81 -4.39 -7.47
N TYR A 25 -1.40 -3.20 -7.53
CA TYR A 25 -0.88 -1.98 -6.94
C TYR A 25 -1.93 -1.38 -6.02
N LEU A 26 -1.52 -0.96 -4.82
CA LEU A 26 -2.33 -0.08 -3.99
C LEU A 26 -1.67 1.29 -3.92
N PHE A 27 -2.46 2.34 -4.07
CA PHE A 27 -2.02 3.72 -3.89
C PHE A 27 -2.81 4.36 -2.76
N LEU A 28 -2.10 5.01 -1.85
CA LEU A 28 -2.71 5.83 -0.81
C LEU A 28 -2.66 7.29 -1.25
N SER A 29 -3.84 7.89 -1.42
CA SER A 29 -3.97 9.34 -1.57
C SER A 29 -4.38 9.94 -0.23
N GLU A 30 -3.66 10.97 0.24
CA GLU A 30 -3.90 11.63 1.54
C GLU A 30 -4.08 13.13 1.37
N ASN A 31 -5.27 13.51 0.91
CA ASN A 31 -5.73 14.90 0.88
C ASN A 31 -6.75 15.15 2.02
N SER A 32 -7.72 16.04 1.79
CA SER A 32 -8.88 16.25 2.66
C SER A 32 -9.66 14.98 3.00
N ARG A 33 -9.62 13.96 2.12
CA ARG A 33 -10.19 12.64 2.35
C ARG A 33 -9.20 11.57 1.89
N PRO A 34 -8.68 10.72 2.79
CA PRO A 34 -7.75 9.67 2.38
C PRO A 34 -8.48 8.58 1.61
N ALA A 35 -7.76 7.92 0.70
CA ALA A 35 -8.30 6.82 -0.09
C ALA A 35 -7.22 5.79 -0.45
N TRP A 36 -7.51 4.51 -0.22
CA TRP A 36 -6.78 3.40 -0.82
C TRP A 36 -7.37 3.07 -2.17
N ILE A 37 -6.51 2.97 -3.18
CA ILE A 37 -6.90 2.66 -4.56
C ILE A 37 -6.17 1.40 -4.99
N LEU A 38 -6.88 0.29 -5.11
CA LEU A 38 -6.39 -0.95 -5.71
C LEU A 38 -6.58 -0.88 -7.22
N VAL A 39 -5.50 -1.11 -7.94
CA VAL A 39 -5.50 -1.24 -9.39
C VAL A 39 -4.95 -2.62 -9.74
N PRO A 40 -5.73 -3.47 -10.41
CA PRO A 40 -5.20 -4.68 -11.01
C PRO A 40 -4.37 -4.26 -12.22
N GLN A 41 -3.08 -4.60 -12.24
CA GLN A 41 -2.29 -4.34 -13.43
C GLN A 41 -1.14 -5.34 -13.56
N ASN A 42 -1.01 -5.87 -14.77
CA ASN A 42 0.20 -6.49 -15.25
C ASN A 42 0.88 -5.43 -16.11
N ILE A 43 2.05 -4.92 -15.72
CA ILE A 43 2.76 -3.85 -16.47
C ILE A 43 3.02 -4.26 -17.94
N PHE A 44 2.96 -5.56 -18.22
CA PHE A 44 3.20 -6.15 -19.53
C PHE A 44 1.95 -6.38 -20.37
N ASP A 45 0.75 -6.14 -19.84
CA ASP A 45 -0.51 -6.43 -20.54
C ASP A 45 -1.10 -5.15 -21.15
N ASN A 46 -0.99 -5.00 -22.48
CA ASN A 46 -1.42 -3.83 -23.25
C ASN A 46 -2.95 -3.65 -23.34
N LYS A 47 -3.73 -4.46 -22.62
CA LYS A 47 -5.19 -4.35 -22.60
C LYS A 47 -5.60 -3.32 -21.54
N LYS A 48 -6.13 -2.18 -21.97
CA LYS A 48 -6.79 -1.19 -21.10
C LYS A 48 -7.96 -1.85 -20.36
N VAL A 49 -7.72 -2.38 -19.17
CA VAL A 49 -8.79 -2.82 -18.27
C VAL A 49 -9.14 -1.66 -17.35
N GLU A 50 -9.99 -0.74 -17.84
CA GLU A 50 -10.59 0.31 -17.00
C GLU A 50 -11.58 -0.28 -15.97
N LYS A 51 -11.99 -1.54 -16.13
CA LYS A 51 -12.93 -2.26 -15.25
C LYS A 51 -12.18 -3.09 -14.21
N GLY A 52 -11.84 -2.50 -13.07
CA GLY A 52 -11.24 -3.27 -11.97
C GLY A 52 -10.64 -2.47 -10.83
N LYS A 53 -10.64 -1.13 -10.91
CA LYS A 53 -10.19 -0.27 -9.82
C LYS A 53 -11.19 -0.35 -8.66
N ILE A 54 -10.68 -0.61 -7.46
CA ILE A 54 -11.46 -0.60 -6.21
C ILE A 54 -10.88 0.51 -5.32
N THR A 55 -11.74 1.34 -4.75
CA THR A 55 -11.36 2.47 -3.90
C THR A 55 -12.00 2.36 -2.53
N TRP A 56 -11.21 2.40 -1.47
CA TRP A 56 -11.69 2.41 -0.10
C TRP A 56 -11.35 3.74 0.55
N ILE A 57 -12.33 4.35 1.23
CA ILE A 57 -12.10 5.44 2.18
C ILE A 57 -11.80 4.78 3.52
N PRO A 58 -10.54 4.80 3.99
CA PRO A 58 -10.12 4.03 5.14
C PRO A 58 -10.48 4.72 6.46
N ASN A 59 -10.40 3.95 7.54
CA ASN A 59 -10.44 4.47 8.89
C ASN A 59 -9.07 5.07 9.29
N LEU A 60 -9.06 6.30 9.78
CA LEU A 60 -7.84 7.05 10.09
C LEU A 60 -6.96 6.38 11.16
N ASP A 61 -7.53 5.60 12.08
CA ASP A 61 -6.76 4.93 13.14
C ASP A 61 -6.19 3.59 12.69
N SER A 62 -6.70 3.04 11.58
CA SER A 62 -6.41 1.68 11.12
C SER A 62 -6.15 1.58 9.61
N MET A 63 -5.77 2.68 8.96
CA MET A 63 -5.58 2.78 7.51
C MET A 63 -4.69 1.69 6.90
N LEU A 64 -3.63 1.28 7.60
CA LEU A 64 -2.74 0.23 7.08
C LEU A 64 -3.37 -1.16 7.21
N GLU A 65 -4.20 -1.39 8.23
CA GLU A 65 -4.97 -2.63 8.35
C GLU A 65 -6.07 -2.71 7.29
N ASP A 66 -6.68 -1.58 6.93
CA ASP A 66 -7.64 -1.50 5.83
C ASP A 66 -7.01 -1.94 4.51
N ALA A 67 -5.77 -1.52 4.25
CA ALA A 67 -5.03 -1.97 3.06
C ALA A 67 -4.81 -3.50 3.06
N PHE A 68 -4.45 -4.07 4.21
CA PHE A 68 -4.27 -5.52 4.34
C PHE A 68 -5.58 -6.29 4.19
N LEU A 69 -6.68 -5.76 4.73
CA LEU A 69 -8.00 -6.33 4.55
C LEU A 69 -8.41 -6.30 3.06
N MET A 70 -8.14 -5.20 2.37
CA MET A 70 -8.35 -5.06 0.93
C MET A 70 -7.56 -6.10 0.13
N ILE A 71 -6.29 -6.35 0.50
CA ILE A 71 -5.46 -7.40 -0.09
C ILE A 71 -6.06 -8.79 0.19
N ALA A 72 -6.49 -9.06 1.41
CA ALA A 72 -7.09 -10.34 1.79
C ALA A 72 -8.38 -10.66 1.02
N ILE A 73 -9.23 -9.65 0.80
CA ILE A 73 -10.52 -9.79 0.11
C ILE A 73 -10.33 -9.91 -1.41
N TYR A 74 -9.58 -8.99 -2.03
CA TYR A 74 -9.58 -8.87 -3.49
C TYR A 74 -8.45 -9.63 -4.18
N ILE A 75 -7.32 -9.82 -3.49
CA ILE A 75 -6.13 -10.45 -4.07
C ILE A 75 -6.01 -11.89 -3.59
N ILE A 76 -5.90 -12.11 -2.28
CA ILE A 76 -5.79 -13.46 -1.70
C ILE A 76 -7.12 -14.21 -1.84
N LYS A 77 -8.25 -13.48 -1.74
CA LYS A 77 -9.61 -14.01 -1.82
C LYS A 77 -9.84 -15.12 -0.80
N ASP A 78 -9.39 -14.90 0.44
CA ASP A 78 -9.63 -15.85 1.52
C ASP A 78 -11.13 -16.06 1.73
N LYS A 79 -11.57 -17.33 1.73
CA LYS A 79 -12.99 -17.67 1.71
C LYS A 79 -13.71 -17.24 2.99
N GLU A 80 -13.05 -17.36 4.14
CA GLU A 80 -13.64 -17.00 5.43
C GLU A 80 -13.82 -15.49 5.50
N ILE A 81 -12.77 -14.73 5.18
CA ILE A 81 -12.80 -13.27 5.19
C ILE A 81 -13.84 -12.76 4.19
N VAL A 82 -13.84 -13.24 2.93
CA VAL A 82 -14.81 -12.83 1.90
C VAL A 82 -16.26 -13.09 2.33
N ASN A 83 -16.52 -14.21 3.00
CA ASN A 83 -17.86 -14.51 3.50
C ASN A 83 -18.27 -13.60 4.67
N LEU A 84 -17.34 -13.28 5.57
CA LEU A 84 -17.59 -12.29 6.62
C LEU A 84 -17.84 -10.89 6.03
N THR A 85 -17.09 -10.48 5.02
CA THR A 85 -17.30 -9.21 4.31
C THR A 85 -18.72 -9.11 3.76
N LYS A 86 -19.25 -10.16 3.11
CA LYS A 86 -20.64 -10.17 2.61
C LYS A 86 -21.70 -10.01 3.70
N LYS A 87 -21.39 -10.40 4.94
CA LYS A 87 -22.29 -10.26 6.09
C LYS A 87 -22.18 -8.87 6.73
N TYR A 88 -20.97 -8.31 6.77
CA TYR A 88 -20.67 -7.10 7.52
C TYR A 88 -20.79 -5.82 6.71
N PHE A 89 -20.56 -5.88 5.40
CA PHE A 89 -20.61 -4.71 4.55
C PHE A 89 -22.06 -4.44 4.16
N THR A 90 -22.53 -3.24 4.45
CA THR A 90 -23.88 -2.80 4.06
C THR A 90 -23.96 -2.53 2.55
N ASN A 91 -22.85 -2.11 1.91
CA ASN A 91 -22.80 -1.77 0.49
C ASN A 91 -21.81 -2.66 -0.29
N SER A 92 -22.15 -3.95 -0.43
CA SER A 92 -21.22 -4.98 -0.95
C SER A 92 -20.99 -4.98 -2.48
N GLU A 93 -21.72 -4.17 -3.25
CA GLU A 93 -21.71 -4.23 -4.72
C GLU A 93 -20.87 -3.13 -5.39
N GLU A 94 -20.30 -2.19 -4.63
CA GLU A 94 -19.60 -1.05 -5.20
C GLU A 94 -18.08 -1.22 -5.21
N ASN A 95 -17.44 -0.72 -6.28
CA ASN A 95 -16.00 -0.50 -6.34
C ASN A 95 -15.54 0.66 -5.41
N TRP A 96 -16.43 1.15 -4.56
CA TRP A 96 -16.25 2.24 -3.61
C TRP A 96 -16.78 1.78 -2.25
N VAL A 97 -15.94 1.82 -1.21
CA VAL A 97 -16.34 1.45 0.15
C VAL A 97 -15.86 2.53 1.12
N GLU A 98 -16.74 2.96 2.01
CA GLU A 98 -16.45 3.90 3.07
C GLU A 98 -16.46 3.19 4.42
N LEU A 99 -15.29 2.83 4.94
CA LEU A 99 -15.21 1.91 6.08
C LEU A 99 -15.76 2.48 7.41
N TYR A 100 -16.02 3.77 7.49
CA TYR A 100 -16.70 4.37 8.63
C TYR A 100 -18.22 4.14 8.61
N GLU A 101 -18.80 4.09 7.42
CA GLU A 101 -20.26 4.03 7.22
C GLU A 101 -20.70 2.61 6.86
N ASP A 102 -19.89 1.91 6.06
CA ASP A 102 -20.27 0.62 5.46
C ASP A 102 -20.05 -0.58 6.37
N ILE A 103 -19.31 -0.40 7.48
CA ILE A 103 -18.99 -1.46 8.42
C ILE A 103 -18.93 -0.94 9.86
N SER A 104 -19.53 -1.70 10.79
CA SER A 104 -19.46 -1.40 12.22
C SER A 104 -18.02 -1.52 12.75
N ILE A 105 -17.72 -0.80 13.84
CA ILE A 105 -16.39 -0.85 14.46
C ILE A 105 -16.04 -2.28 14.91
N ASP A 106 -16.97 -2.98 15.56
CA ASP A 106 -16.76 -4.33 16.08
C ASP A 106 -16.52 -5.35 14.95
N ASP A 107 -17.30 -5.27 13.88
CA ASP A 107 -17.14 -6.16 12.72
C ASP A 107 -15.82 -5.90 11.99
N ARG A 108 -15.41 -4.63 11.88
CA ARG A 108 -14.14 -4.25 11.27
C ARG A 108 -12.95 -4.78 12.08
N PHE A 109 -12.99 -4.65 13.42
CA PHE A 109 -11.98 -5.25 14.29
C PHE A 109 -11.94 -6.77 14.16
N HIS A 110 -13.09 -7.43 14.07
CA HIS A 110 -13.15 -8.87 13.86
C HIS A 110 -12.50 -9.28 12.52
N LEU A 111 -12.74 -8.53 11.44
CA LEU A 111 -12.07 -8.76 10.16
C LEU A 111 -10.55 -8.60 10.25
N TYR A 112 -10.05 -7.59 10.99
CA TYR A 112 -8.61 -7.43 11.19
C TYR A 112 -7.99 -8.62 11.94
N GLU A 113 -8.64 -9.12 13.00
CA GLU A 113 -8.14 -10.30 13.72
C GLU A 113 -8.03 -11.53 12.81
N LYS A 114 -9.04 -11.76 11.95
CA LYS A 114 -9.00 -12.83 10.94
C LYS A 114 -7.90 -12.59 9.91
N CYS A 115 -7.76 -11.36 9.43
CA CYS A 115 -6.73 -11.01 8.46
C CYS A 115 -5.31 -11.20 9.01
N ARG A 116 -5.06 -10.95 10.30
CA ARG A 116 -3.75 -11.19 10.94
C ARG A 116 -3.38 -12.67 11.04
N GLN A 117 -4.38 -13.56 11.11
CA GLN A 117 -4.17 -15.01 11.19
C GLN A 117 -3.84 -15.65 9.84
N LEU A 118 -4.24 -14.98 8.75
CA LEU A 118 -4.07 -15.43 7.38
C LEU A 118 -2.59 -15.68 7.06
N LYS A 119 -2.30 -16.87 6.54
CA LYS A 119 -0.98 -17.24 6.02
C LYS A 119 -1.04 -17.18 4.50
N SER A 120 -0.12 -16.45 3.90
CA SER A 120 0.02 -16.36 2.44
C SER A 120 1.48 -16.08 2.11
N ASP A 121 1.97 -16.71 1.05
CA ASP A 121 3.32 -16.48 0.53
C ASP A 121 3.43 -15.20 -0.30
N ILE A 122 2.34 -14.45 -0.41
CA ILE A 122 2.30 -13.18 -1.12
C ILE A 122 3.30 -12.19 -0.54
N ARG A 123 4.05 -11.56 -1.43
CA ARG A 123 5.00 -10.50 -1.11
C ARG A 123 4.31 -9.14 -1.24
N ILE A 124 4.55 -8.31 -0.25
CA ILE A 124 4.05 -6.94 -0.18
C ILE A 124 5.25 -6.02 0.00
N VAL A 125 5.45 -5.08 -0.93
CA VAL A 125 6.45 -4.01 -0.78
C VAL A 125 5.71 -2.70 -0.55
N ILE A 126 5.93 -2.07 0.61
CA ILE A 126 5.27 -0.83 1.02
C ILE A 126 6.26 0.32 0.91
N THR A 127 6.01 1.27 0.02
CA THR A 127 6.75 2.53 -0.06
C THR A 127 5.98 3.63 0.66
N VAL A 128 6.62 4.25 1.64
CA VAL A 128 6.02 5.33 2.45
C VAL A 128 6.81 6.62 2.25
N LEU A 129 6.11 7.67 1.79
CA LEU A 129 6.68 9.01 1.65
C LEU A 129 6.60 9.77 2.98
N ASP A 130 7.38 10.84 3.10
CA ASP A 130 7.69 11.48 4.39
C ASP A 130 6.47 11.92 5.20
N GLU A 131 5.45 12.45 4.52
CA GLU A 131 4.23 13.04 5.10
C GLU A 131 3.05 12.06 5.14
N SER A 132 3.29 10.77 4.87
CA SER A 132 2.22 9.79 4.92
C SER A 132 1.84 9.43 6.35
N SER A 133 0.54 9.46 6.66
CA SER A 133 0.02 9.10 7.99
C SER A 133 0.30 7.64 8.36
N ILE A 134 0.35 6.73 7.39
CA ILE A 134 0.60 5.29 7.67
C ILE A 134 2.00 5.03 8.21
N LYS A 135 2.91 6.02 8.17
CA LYS A 135 4.21 5.99 8.84
C LYS A 135 4.07 5.68 10.33
N GLY A 136 3.03 6.21 10.99
CA GLY A 136 2.72 5.92 12.40
C GLY A 136 2.22 4.48 12.63
N HIS A 137 1.65 3.86 11.59
CA HIS A 137 0.98 2.55 11.69
C HIS A 137 1.90 1.38 11.32
N LEU A 138 3.12 1.63 10.86
CA LEU A 138 4.06 0.60 10.38
C LEU A 138 4.35 -0.51 11.40
N LYS A 139 4.19 -0.27 12.70
CA LYS A 139 4.35 -1.30 13.73
C LYS A 139 3.34 -2.44 13.59
N ILE A 140 2.16 -2.18 13.02
CA ILE A 140 1.11 -3.18 12.84
C ILE A 140 1.52 -4.31 11.89
N THR A 141 2.43 -4.03 10.95
CA THR A 141 2.94 -5.02 9.98
C THR A 141 3.48 -6.29 10.66
N LYS A 142 4.05 -6.15 11.86
CA LYS A 142 4.57 -7.27 12.66
C LYS A 142 3.50 -8.25 13.15
N LYS A 143 2.23 -7.84 13.17
CA LYS A 143 1.10 -8.69 13.56
C LYS A 143 0.58 -9.56 12.41
N TYR A 144 0.99 -9.27 11.17
CA TYR A 144 0.56 -10.00 9.99
C TYR A 144 1.61 -11.01 9.57
N ARG A 145 1.16 -12.13 8.99
CA ARG A 145 2.03 -13.22 8.52
C ARG A 145 2.37 -13.12 7.04
N PHE A 146 2.21 -11.94 6.44
CA PHE A 146 2.59 -11.67 5.05
C PHE A 146 4.09 -11.41 4.95
N ASN A 147 4.67 -11.64 3.77
CA ASN A 147 6.05 -11.26 3.48
C ASN A 147 6.12 -9.76 3.14
N ILE A 148 6.34 -8.91 4.14
CA ILE A 148 6.29 -7.46 4.02
C ILE A 148 7.69 -6.84 4.00
N THR A 149 8.00 -6.07 2.96
CA THR A 149 9.16 -5.19 2.88
C THR A 149 8.70 -3.73 2.99
N ILE A 150 9.37 -2.92 3.82
CA ILE A 150 9.05 -1.49 3.98
C ILE A 150 10.19 -0.64 3.42
N CYS A 151 9.87 0.19 2.44
CA CYS A 151 10.73 1.20 1.84
C CYS A 151 10.35 2.58 2.39
N LYS A 152 11.31 3.29 2.98
CA LYS A 152 11.11 4.66 3.45
C LYS A 152 11.84 5.62 2.52
N GLN A 153 11.22 6.76 2.26
CA GLN A 153 11.87 7.84 1.52
C GLN A 153 13.16 8.26 2.22
N GLN A 154 14.24 8.39 1.43
CA GLN A 154 15.49 8.97 1.89
C GLN A 154 15.72 10.28 1.14
N LYS A 155 15.76 11.40 1.87
CA LYS A 155 16.12 12.69 1.29
C LYS A 155 17.61 12.67 0.93
N ARG A 156 17.94 13.00 -0.31
CA ARG A 156 19.32 13.28 -0.69
C ARG A 156 19.67 14.68 -0.19
N ASN A 157 20.55 14.79 0.81
CA ASN A 157 21.13 16.08 1.18
C ASN A 157 21.91 16.57 -0.04
N GLN A 158 21.41 17.59 -0.75
CA GLN A 158 22.26 18.40 -1.62
C GLN A 158 23.09 19.31 -0.71
N THR A 159 24.13 18.76 -0.10
CA THR A 159 25.23 19.59 0.35
C THR A 159 25.98 19.99 -0.92
N THR A 160 25.66 21.16 -1.49
CA THR A 160 26.56 21.83 -2.43
C THR A 160 27.85 22.17 -1.68
N SER A 161 28.82 21.27 -1.69
CA SER A 161 30.20 21.59 -1.31
C SER A 161 30.94 22.17 -2.51
N ASN A 162 31.43 23.39 -2.31
CA ASN A 162 32.64 23.98 -2.88
C ASN A 162 32.56 24.63 -4.28
N LYS A 163 32.02 25.85 -4.31
CA LYS A 163 32.74 26.97 -4.95
C LYS A 163 34.03 27.20 -4.16
N LYS A 164 35.15 26.54 -4.51
CA LYS A 164 36.52 27.02 -4.20
C LYS A 164 37.69 26.26 -4.84
N ASP A 165 37.49 25.23 -5.66
CA ASP A 165 38.61 24.44 -6.22
C ASP A 165 38.91 24.68 -7.71
N PHE A 166 38.48 25.81 -8.29
CA PHE A 166 38.82 26.20 -9.68
C PHE A 166 39.62 27.51 -9.79
N ILE A 167 40.42 27.83 -8.77
CA ILE A 167 41.46 28.87 -8.88
C ILE A 167 42.72 28.33 -8.20
N ASN A 168 43.53 27.55 -8.93
CA ASN A 168 45.00 27.53 -8.83
C ASN A 168 45.59 26.41 -9.68
N ASP A 169 45.45 26.48 -11.00
CA ASP A 169 46.28 25.65 -11.90
C ASP A 169 46.72 26.40 -13.15
N HIS A 170 46.98 27.71 -13.03
CA HIS A 170 47.71 28.49 -14.05
C HIS A 170 48.91 29.20 -13.41
N LYS A 171 49.96 28.42 -13.16
CA LYS A 171 51.36 28.84 -13.20
C LYS A 171 52.22 27.58 -13.11
N ILE A 172 52.79 27.17 -14.25
CA ILE A 172 54.12 26.59 -14.46
C ILE A 172 54.19 26.16 -15.94
N HIS A 173 54.64 27.10 -16.78
CA HIS A 173 55.76 27.02 -17.73
C HIS A 173 55.65 28.11 -18.79
#